data_AF-A0A8H4KGC1-F1
#
_entry.id   AF-A0A8H4KGC1-F1
#
_cell.length_a   1.000
_cell.length_b   1.000
_cell.length_c   1.000
_cell.angle_alpha   90.00
_cell.angle_beta   90.00
_cell.angle_gamma   90.00
#
_symmetry.space_group_name_H-M   'P 1'
#
loop_
_entity.id
_entity.type
_entity.pdbx_description
1 polymer ?
#
loop_
_entity_poly.entity_id
_entity_poly.type
_entity_poly.pdbx_seq_one_letter_code
_entity_poly.pdbx_strand_id
1 'polypeptide(L)'
;MAAWFGLRLLHCYESRAYTETVPPKEDSPPDAGHQTVKFAGRTMDLTLFAITRALDVIVGDLWSRHKARRLASNKWSKAERFISKFVDPLVFAASSGLVMWAWFYHPKRLPRSYNKWITSAASVDLRLIEALRRCHTGEFQYGKETGQASLLQGMCVDYEWPLAWGDPAVVVPIPCEMVHMASGHSCEYHAVSRFFRAWRWSMATYLPLTLALALRDPSRKAFRRALISSCRSSSFLATFIALFYYGVCLSRTRIGPRLPGGTTIERRQHMDGGICVGTGCLLCGWSILIETESRRKDIALFVAPRAMATVLPRRYSLDKQWRERLIFAASTAVVFTCVSENPDRVRGVFGKLLKMVFSK
;
A
#
# COMPACT_ATOMS: atom_id res chain seq x y z
N MET A 1 -13.30 -5.02 28.74
CA MET A 1 -12.84 -6.31 29.34
C MET A 1 -12.70 -7.42 28.30
N ALA A 2 -13.74 -7.80 27.54
CA ALA A 2 -13.68 -8.91 26.58
C ALA A 2 -12.58 -8.79 25.50
N ALA A 3 -12.42 -7.61 24.87
CA ALA A 3 -11.37 -7.37 23.87
C ALA A 3 -9.95 -7.58 24.42
N TRP A 4 -9.71 -7.19 25.67
CA TRP A 4 -8.43 -7.37 26.36
C TRP A 4 -8.10 -8.86 26.56
N PHE A 5 -9.07 -9.65 27.02
CA PHE A 5 -8.91 -11.10 27.19
C PHE A 5 -8.72 -11.83 25.86
N GLY A 6 -9.46 -11.44 24.82
CA GLY A 6 -9.27 -11.99 23.47
C GLY A 6 -7.88 -11.72 22.89
N LEU A 7 -7.35 -10.51 23.07
CA LEU A 7 -5.98 -10.18 22.62
C LEU A 7 -4.93 -10.94 23.43
N ARG A 8 -5.16 -11.14 24.73
CA ARG A 8 -4.28 -11.93 25.61
C ARG A 8 -4.24 -13.40 25.18
N LEU A 9 -5.39 -14.00 24.87
CA LEU A 9 -5.51 -15.36 24.33
C LEU A 9 -4.71 -15.54 23.05
N LEU A 10 -4.82 -14.56 22.14
CA LEU A 10 -3.99 -14.53 20.96
C LEU A 10 -2.52 -14.53 21.38
N HIS A 11 -2.06 -13.62 22.22
CA HIS A 11 -0.64 -13.54 22.64
C HIS A 11 -0.05 -14.82 23.25
N CYS A 12 -0.87 -15.74 23.77
CA CYS A 12 -0.38 -17.01 24.33
C CYS A 12 0.17 -18.00 23.29
N TYR A 13 -0.19 -17.86 22.00
CA TYR A 13 0.27 -18.78 20.96
C TYR A 13 1.65 -18.39 20.40
N GLU A 14 2.63 -19.30 20.45
CA GLU A 14 4.00 -19.07 20.01
C GLU A 14 4.15 -19.08 18.48
N SER A 15 4.95 -18.15 17.95
CA SER A 15 5.25 -18.07 16.53
C SER A 15 6.73 -17.75 16.31
N ARG A 16 7.40 -18.56 15.48
CA ARG A 16 8.80 -18.35 15.07
C ARG A 16 9.08 -16.97 14.48
N ALA A 17 8.06 -16.27 13.99
CA ALA A 17 8.21 -14.93 13.42
C ALA A 17 8.45 -13.82 14.47
N TYR A 18 8.32 -14.11 15.76
CA TYR A 18 8.47 -13.15 16.86
C TYR A 18 9.46 -13.64 17.94
N THR A 19 10.34 -14.56 17.56
CA THR A 19 11.42 -15.09 18.38
C THR A 19 12.72 -14.97 17.60
N GLU A 20 13.77 -14.48 18.24
CA GLU A 20 15.11 -14.38 17.65
C GLU A 20 16.11 -15.07 18.57
N THR A 21 16.90 -15.98 18.01
CA THR A 21 18.01 -16.63 18.71
C THR A 21 19.22 -15.72 18.59
N VAL A 22 19.57 -15.07 19.69
CA VAL A 22 20.75 -14.19 19.78
C VAL A 22 21.92 -15.04 20.26
N PRO A 23 23.11 -14.94 19.62
CA PRO A 23 24.30 -15.58 20.14
C PRO A 23 24.61 -15.08 21.56
N PRO A 24 25.28 -15.90 22.40
CA PRO A 24 25.66 -15.48 23.74
C PRO A 24 26.49 -14.19 23.68
N LYS A 25 26.26 -13.27 24.63
CA LYS A 25 27.07 -12.05 24.78
C LYS A 25 28.53 -12.44 25.01
N GLU A 26 29.48 -11.65 24.50
CA GLU A 26 30.93 -11.90 24.62
C GLU A 26 31.42 -12.13 26.06
N ASP A 27 30.70 -11.61 27.07
CA ASP A 27 31.01 -11.80 28.50
C ASP A 27 30.34 -13.02 29.17
N SER A 28 29.73 -13.92 28.39
CA SER A 28 29.00 -15.08 28.93
C SER A 28 29.93 -16.29 29.14
N PRO A 29 29.70 -17.14 30.16
CA PRO A 29 30.51 -18.34 30.38
C PRO A 29 30.52 -19.25 29.14
N PRO A 30 31.58 -20.07 28.94
CA PRO A 30 31.79 -20.87 27.72
C PRO A 30 30.68 -21.90 27.41
N ASP A 31 29.75 -22.11 28.34
CA ASP A 31 28.59 -23.01 28.22
C ASP A 31 27.25 -22.25 28.04
N ALA A 32 27.31 -20.94 27.74
CA ALA A 32 26.12 -20.13 27.54
C ALA A 32 25.40 -20.49 26.24
N GLY A 33 24.33 -21.27 26.36
CA GLY A 33 23.44 -21.61 25.25
C GLY A 33 22.80 -20.37 24.59
N HIS A 34 22.34 -20.54 23.35
CA HIS A 34 21.70 -19.49 22.56
C HIS A 34 20.48 -18.91 23.32
N GLN A 35 20.44 -17.58 23.50
CA GLN A 35 19.29 -16.93 24.14
C GLN A 35 18.18 -16.66 23.13
N THR A 36 16.96 -17.08 23.45
CA THR A 36 15.77 -16.78 22.63
C THR A 36 15.09 -15.50 23.14
N VAL A 37 15.23 -14.41 22.38
CA VAL A 37 14.55 -13.14 22.65
C VAL A 37 13.16 -13.16 22.00
N LYS A 38 12.13 -12.93 22.80
CA LYS A 38 10.73 -12.83 22.34
C LYS A 38 10.36 -11.36 22.07
N PHE A 39 9.67 -11.10 20.96
CA PHE A 39 9.19 -9.78 20.56
C PHE A 39 7.66 -9.68 20.60
N ALA A 40 7.16 -8.49 20.90
CA ALA A 40 5.75 -8.14 20.75
C ALA A 40 5.41 -7.68 19.31
N GLY A 41 4.14 -7.39 19.04
CA GLY A 41 3.64 -6.91 17.75
C GLY A 41 2.89 -7.92 16.91
N ARG A 42 2.67 -9.13 17.43
CA ARG A 42 1.93 -10.19 16.73
C ARG A 42 0.49 -9.83 16.39
N THR A 43 -0.16 -9.04 17.24
CA THR A 43 -1.54 -8.57 17.03
C THR A 43 -1.61 -7.16 16.43
N MET A 44 -0.47 -6.61 15.99
CA MET A 44 -0.38 -5.24 15.52
C MET A 44 -1.35 -4.97 14.37
N ASP A 45 -1.48 -5.89 13.41
CA ASP A 45 -2.40 -5.72 12.27
C ASP A 45 -3.88 -5.63 12.74
N LEU A 46 -4.28 -6.36 13.79
CA LEU A 46 -5.61 -6.24 14.41
C LEU A 46 -5.77 -4.93 15.18
N THR A 47 -4.73 -4.52 15.89
CA THR A 47 -4.71 -3.25 16.64
C THR A 47 -4.82 -2.06 15.71
N LEU A 48 -4.07 -2.04 14.61
CA LEU A 48 -4.14 -0.99 13.59
C LEU A 48 -5.48 -1.00 12.85
N PHE A 49 -6.08 -2.17 12.63
CA PHE A 49 -7.45 -2.25 12.14
C PHE A 49 -8.42 -1.58 13.12
N ALA A 50 -8.39 -1.96 14.41
CA ALA A 50 -9.27 -1.38 15.42
C ALA A 50 -9.10 0.14 15.53
N ILE A 51 -7.86 0.64 15.58
CA ILE A 51 -7.56 2.08 15.63
C ILE A 51 -8.11 2.80 14.40
N THR A 52 -7.87 2.26 13.19
CA THR A 52 -8.42 2.86 11.96
C THR A 52 -9.94 3.00 12.05
N ARG A 53 -10.63 1.96 12.54
CA ARG A 53 -12.10 1.97 12.66
C ARG A 53 -12.57 2.95 13.73
N ALA A 54 -11.89 3.03 14.87
CA ALA A 54 -12.20 3.99 15.92
C ALA A 54 -12.03 5.43 15.43
N LEU A 55 -10.93 5.73 14.74
CA LEU A 55 -10.68 7.05 14.14
C LEU A 55 -11.73 7.39 13.08
N ASP A 56 -12.10 6.45 12.20
CA ASP A 56 -13.16 6.65 11.20
C ASP A 56 -14.52 6.98 11.82
N VAL A 57 -14.85 6.33 12.93
CA VAL A 57 -16.07 6.58 13.71
C VAL A 57 -16.01 7.98 14.32
N ILE A 58 -14.96 8.28 15.10
CA ILE A 58 -14.79 9.56 15.80
C ILE A 58 -14.78 10.73 14.81
N VAL A 59 -13.93 10.68 13.78
CA VAL A 59 -13.81 11.76 12.80
C VAL A 59 -15.12 11.98 12.07
N GLY A 60 -15.80 10.91 11.65
CA GLY A 60 -17.05 11.08 10.95
C GLY A 60 -18.23 11.48 11.84
N ASP A 61 -18.20 11.17 13.15
CA ASP A 61 -19.18 11.70 14.10
C ASP A 61 -18.95 13.20 14.37
N LEU A 62 -17.70 13.60 14.60
CA LEU A 62 -17.34 15.02 14.70
C LEU A 62 -17.74 15.78 13.43
N TRP A 63 -17.51 15.18 12.25
CA TRP A 63 -17.91 15.75 10.97
C TRP A 63 -19.43 15.82 10.79
N SER A 64 -20.19 14.82 11.25
CA SER A 64 -21.65 14.83 11.18
C SER A 64 -22.23 15.97 12.03
N ARG A 65 -21.71 16.14 13.26
CA ARG A 65 -22.07 17.24 14.17
C ARG A 65 -21.67 18.60 13.60
N HIS A 66 -20.50 18.70 12.99
CA HIS A 66 -20.06 19.93 12.31
C HIS A 66 -20.98 20.28 11.14
N LYS A 67 -21.27 19.31 10.27
CA LYS A 67 -22.17 19.49 9.13
C LYS A 67 -23.58 19.91 9.59
N ALA A 68 -24.13 19.27 10.61
CA ALA A 68 -25.45 19.63 11.17
C ALA A 68 -25.48 21.08 11.67
N ARG A 69 -24.47 21.50 12.45
CA ARG A 69 -24.34 22.89 12.93
C ARG A 69 -24.23 23.89 11.78
N ARG A 70 -23.43 23.59 10.76
CA ARG A 70 -23.23 24.47 9.60
C ARG A 70 -24.47 24.61 8.75
N LEU A 71 -25.21 23.51 8.54
CA LEU A 71 -26.50 23.54 7.83
C LEU A 71 -27.56 24.32 8.61
N ALA A 72 -27.65 24.14 9.93
CA ALA A 72 -28.56 24.91 10.78
C ALA A 72 -28.27 26.42 10.73
N SER A 73 -26.98 26.80 10.65
CA SER A 73 -26.57 28.20 10.49
C SER A 73 -26.61 28.73 9.04
N ASN A 74 -27.03 27.91 8.07
CA ASN A 74 -26.99 28.18 6.62
C ASN A 74 -25.61 28.63 6.07
N LYS A 75 -24.51 28.25 6.73
CA LYS A 75 -23.12 28.63 6.38
C LYS A 75 -22.36 27.53 5.66
N TRP A 76 -23.02 26.50 5.13
CA TRP A 76 -22.36 25.36 4.51
C TRP A 76 -21.66 25.73 3.18
N SER A 77 -20.33 25.74 3.20
CA SER A 77 -19.49 26.25 2.12
C SER A 77 -19.26 25.24 0.98
N LYS A 78 -18.83 25.74 -0.18
CA LYS A 78 -18.39 24.90 -1.31
C LYS A 78 -17.17 24.05 -0.96
N ALA A 79 -16.26 24.57 -0.13
CA ALA A 79 -15.07 23.83 0.33
C ALA A 79 -15.45 22.63 1.20
N GLU A 80 -16.39 22.80 2.14
CA GLU A 80 -16.86 21.70 2.99
C GLU A 80 -17.59 20.60 2.20
N ARG A 81 -18.34 20.98 1.15
CA ARG A 81 -18.93 20.03 0.18
C ARG A 81 -17.85 19.24 -0.55
N PHE A 82 -16.80 19.93 -1.01
CA PHE A 82 -15.68 19.30 -1.70
C PHE A 82 -14.95 18.30 -0.78
N ILE A 83 -14.62 18.70 0.45
CA ILE A 83 -13.98 17.83 1.45
C ILE A 83 -14.82 16.56 1.68
N SER A 84 -16.13 16.72 1.86
CA SER A 84 -17.04 15.59 2.08
C SER A 84 -17.03 14.57 0.93
N LYS A 85 -16.80 15.02 -0.32
CA LYS A 85 -16.76 14.17 -1.51
C LYS A 85 -15.39 13.50 -1.71
N PHE A 86 -14.31 14.18 -1.32
CA PHE A 86 -12.94 13.77 -1.60
C PHE A 86 -12.21 13.09 -0.45
N VAL A 87 -12.80 13.04 0.75
CA VAL A 87 -12.15 12.41 1.92
C VAL A 87 -11.77 10.94 1.68
N ASP A 88 -12.68 10.11 1.17
CA ASP A 88 -12.38 8.69 0.94
C ASP A 88 -11.33 8.48 -0.17
N PRO A 89 -11.41 9.18 -1.32
CA PRO A 89 -10.33 9.19 -2.31
C PRO A 89 -8.98 9.64 -1.74
N LEU A 90 -8.94 10.70 -0.94
CA LEU A 90 -7.72 11.23 -0.33
C LEU A 90 -7.10 10.24 0.66
N VAL A 91 -7.92 9.66 1.54
CA VAL A 91 -7.47 8.63 2.49
C VAL A 91 -6.90 7.43 1.73
N PHE A 92 -7.57 6.96 0.69
CA PHE A 92 -7.03 5.89 -0.14
C PHE A 92 -5.73 6.30 -0.85
N ALA A 93 -5.67 7.50 -1.43
CA ALA A 93 -4.50 7.94 -2.18
C ALA A 93 -3.27 8.07 -1.27
N ALA A 94 -3.41 8.70 -0.10
CA ALA A 94 -2.34 8.79 0.89
C ALA A 94 -1.93 7.40 1.41
N SER A 95 -2.92 6.55 1.77
CA SER A 95 -2.64 5.22 2.33
C SER A 95 -1.95 4.30 1.31
N SER A 96 -2.44 4.29 0.07
CA SER A 96 -1.86 3.48 -1.00
C SER A 96 -0.47 3.99 -1.41
N GLY A 97 -0.24 5.31 -1.42
CA GLY A 97 1.09 5.89 -1.63
C GLY A 97 2.09 5.43 -0.58
N LEU A 98 1.73 5.46 0.72
CA LEU A 98 2.58 4.96 1.80
C LEU A 98 2.86 3.45 1.69
N VAL A 99 1.86 2.67 1.27
CA VAL A 99 2.02 1.23 1.02
C VAL A 99 2.98 0.99 -0.14
N MET A 100 2.81 1.71 -1.26
CA MET A 100 3.68 1.55 -2.43
C MET A 100 5.11 1.97 -2.14
N TRP A 101 5.31 3.08 -1.41
CA TRP A 101 6.62 3.50 -0.95
C TRP A 101 7.29 2.45 -0.06
N ALA A 102 6.54 1.89 0.89
CA ALA A 102 7.04 0.85 1.77
C ALA A 102 7.32 -0.46 1.02
N TRP A 103 6.47 -0.87 0.09
CA TRP A 103 6.75 -2.03 -0.77
C TRP A 103 8.04 -1.83 -1.57
N PHE A 104 8.25 -0.61 -2.07
CA PHE A 104 9.44 -0.27 -2.83
C PHE A 104 10.68 -0.26 -1.95
N TYR A 105 10.77 0.56 -0.90
CA TYR A 105 12.02 0.78 -0.14
C TYR A 105 12.12 0.02 1.19
N HIS A 106 11.00 -0.39 1.78
CA HIS A 106 10.96 -1.04 3.10
C HIS A 106 10.04 -2.26 3.13
N PRO A 107 10.21 -3.26 2.23
CA PRO A 107 9.24 -4.34 2.05
C PRO A 107 9.00 -5.13 3.35
N LYS A 108 10.00 -5.21 4.25
CA LYS A 108 9.87 -5.87 5.57
C LYS A 108 8.77 -5.26 6.47
N ARG A 109 8.30 -4.04 6.20
CA ARG A 109 7.22 -3.37 6.96
C ARG A 109 5.81 -3.78 6.53
N LEU A 110 5.66 -4.52 5.42
CA LEU A 110 4.36 -5.01 4.96
C LEU A 110 4.19 -6.51 5.27
N PRO A 111 2.94 -7.01 5.42
CA PRO A 111 2.70 -8.44 5.55
C PRO A 111 3.24 -9.21 4.34
N ARG A 112 3.86 -10.37 4.55
CA ARG A 112 4.49 -11.17 3.48
C ARG A 112 3.54 -11.50 2.33
N SER A 113 2.30 -11.91 2.64
CA SER A 113 1.29 -12.22 1.64
C SER A 113 0.90 -11.00 0.80
N TYR A 114 0.84 -9.83 1.44
CA TYR A 114 0.51 -8.59 0.77
C TYR A 114 1.65 -8.10 -0.14
N ASN A 115 2.89 -8.19 0.32
CA ASN A 115 4.07 -7.95 -0.53
C ASN A 115 4.07 -8.85 -1.77
N LYS A 116 3.86 -10.17 -1.57
CA LYS A 116 3.82 -11.14 -2.67
C LYS A 116 2.72 -10.78 -3.68
N TRP A 117 1.55 -10.36 -3.18
CA TRP A 117 0.46 -9.92 -4.03
C TRP A 117 0.80 -8.65 -4.83
N ILE A 118 1.37 -7.61 -4.19
CA ILE A 118 1.79 -6.38 -4.89
C ILE A 118 2.85 -6.70 -5.93
N THR A 119 3.86 -7.50 -5.58
CA THR A 119 4.93 -7.91 -6.51
C THR A 119 4.35 -8.65 -7.73
N SER A 120 3.41 -9.57 -7.50
CA SER A 120 2.73 -10.29 -8.59
C SER A 120 1.92 -9.33 -9.49
N ALA A 121 1.25 -8.34 -8.89
CA ALA A 121 0.44 -7.37 -9.63
C ALA A 121 1.32 -6.37 -10.43
N ALA A 122 2.45 -5.95 -9.85
CA ALA A 122 3.37 -5.00 -10.46
C ALA A 122 4.02 -5.57 -11.73
N SER A 123 4.26 -6.89 -11.77
CA SER A 123 4.84 -7.62 -12.90
C SER A 123 6.11 -6.94 -13.43
N VAL A 124 7.03 -6.66 -12.51
CA VAL A 124 8.30 -5.95 -12.76
C VAL A 124 9.48 -6.85 -12.48
N ASP A 125 10.57 -6.64 -13.23
CA ASP A 125 11.84 -7.28 -12.92
C ASP A 125 12.36 -6.78 -11.57
N LEU A 126 12.60 -7.69 -10.62
CA LEU A 126 13.02 -7.34 -9.27
C LEU A 126 14.42 -6.73 -9.24
N ARG A 127 15.28 -7.00 -10.24
CA ARG A 127 16.61 -6.39 -10.36
C ARG A 127 16.51 -4.89 -10.57
N LEU A 128 15.51 -4.42 -11.31
CA LEU A 128 15.27 -2.99 -11.50
C LEU A 128 14.83 -2.31 -10.19
N ILE A 129 13.94 -2.95 -9.42
CA ILE A 129 13.57 -2.43 -8.08
C ILE A 129 14.81 -2.36 -7.20
N GLU A 130 15.62 -3.42 -7.21
CA GLU A 130 16.82 -3.50 -6.39
C GLU A 130 17.85 -2.43 -6.78
N ALA A 131 18.05 -2.19 -8.07
CA ALA A 131 18.92 -1.11 -8.55
C ALA A 131 18.44 0.26 -8.06
N LEU A 132 17.13 0.52 -8.12
CA LEU A 132 16.54 1.77 -7.63
C LEU A 132 16.59 1.89 -6.09
N ARG A 133 16.56 0.78 -5.34
CA ARG A 133 16.84 0.78 -3.89
C ARG A 133 18.29 1.12 -3.60
N ARG A 134 19.23 0.53 -4.32
CA ARG A 134 20.66 0.82 -4.18
C ARG A 134 20.98 2.26 -4.60
N CYS A 135 20.21 2.80 -5.56
CA CYS A 135 20.28 4.21 -5.94
C CYS A 135 19.79 5.12 -4.80
N HIS A 136 18.75 4.71 -4.07
CA HIS A 136 18.25 5.39 -2.87
C HIS A 136 19.21 5.32 -1.67
N THR A 137 19.89 4.19 -1.45
CA THR A 137 20.87 4.03 -0.36
C THR A 137 22.25 4.61 -0.69
N GLY A 138 22.50 4.95 -1.96
CA GLY A 138 23.78 5.49 -2.43
C GLY A 138 24.83 4.43 -2.79
N GLU A 139 24.47 3.14 -2.78
CA GLU A 139 25.32 2.05 -3.25
C GLU A 139 25.48 2.07 -4.77
N PHE A 140 24.40 2.38 -5.50
CA PHE A 140 24.39 2.56 -6.95
C PHE A 140 24.48 4.06 -7.26
N GLN A 141 25.59 4.51 -7.84
CA GLN A 141 25.83 5.93 -8.15
C GLN A 141 26.15 6.13 -9.63
N TYR A 142 25.44 7.07 -10.27
CA TYR A 142 25.74 7.46 -11.63
C TYR A 142 27.11 8.12 -11.78
N GLY A 143 27.80 7.78 -12.88
CA GLY A 143 29.13 8.29 -13.21
C GLY A 143 30.27 7.74 -12.35
N LYS A 144 30.02 6.71 -11.52
CA LYS A 144 31.03 6.09 -10.65
C LYS A 144 30.96 4.57 -10.71
N GLU A 145 32.12 3.93 -10.83
CA GLU A 145 32.23 2.48 -10.72
C GLU A 145 32.16 2.07 -9.25
N THR A 146 31.06 1.40 -8.87
CA THR A 146 30.71 1.03 -7.49
C THR A 146 30.57 -0.49 -7.32
N GLY A 147 30.92 -1.28 -8.34
CA GLY A 147 30.73 -2.73 -8.37
C GLY A 147 29.27 -3.16 -8.56
N GLN A 148 28.37 -2.22 -8.87
CA GLN A 148 26.93 -2.49 -8.97
C GLN A 148 26.46 -2.85 -10.40
N ALA A 149 27.33 -2.73 -11.41
CA ALA A 149 26.98 -2.93 -12.82
C ALA A 149 26.38 -4.31 -13.10
N SER A 150 26.89 -5.35 -12.43
CA SER A 150 26.46 -6.75 -12.61
C SER A 150 24.96 -6.97 -12.40
N LEU A 151 24.31 -6.16 -11.54
CA LEU A 151 22.89 -6.27 -11.24
C LEU A 151 22.02 -5.99 -12.47
N LEU A 152 22.27 -4.89 -13.17
CA LEU A 152 21.51 -4.50 -14.36
C LEU A 152 22.09 -5.14 -15.63
N GLN A 153 23.39 -5.47 -15.66
CA GLN A 153 23.97 -6.27 -16.74
C GLN A 153 23.34 -7.65 -16.85
N GLY A 154 23.00 -8.29 -15.72
CA GLY A 154 22.20 -9.53 -15.76
C GLY A 154 20.85 -9.33 -16.45
N MET A 155 20.21 -8.18 -16.26
CA MET A 155 18.98 -7.82 -16.98
C MET A 155 19.27 -7.56 -18.46
N CYS A 156 20.39 -6.92 -18.81
CA CYS A 156 20.79 -6.78 -20.21
C CYS A 156 20.97 -8.13 -20.92
N VAL A 157 21.53 -9.14 -20.25
CA VAL A 157 21.68 -10.48 -20.83
C VAL A 157 20.34 -11.12 -21.15
N ASP A 158 19.39 -11.11 -20.20
CA ASP A 158 18.09 -11.77 -20.37
C ASP A 158 17.19 -11.08 -21.41
N TYR A 159 17.36 -9.76 -21.59
CA TYR A 159 16.58 -8.95 -22.52
C TYR A 159 17.33 -8.62 -23.82
N GLU A 160 18.52 -9.20 -24.01
CA GLU A 160 19.38 -9.01 -25.19
C GLU A 160 19.75 -7.53 -25.48
N TRP A 161 20.00 -6.75 -24.42
CA TRP A 161 20.46 -5.37 -24.51
C TRP A 161 21.98 -5.22 -24.40
N PRO A 162 22.56 -4.09 -24.85
CA PRO A 162 23.97 -3.81 -24.63
C PRO A 162 24.35 -3.85 -23.15
N LEU A 163 25.41 -4.59 -22.80
CA LEU A 163 25.90 -4.69 -21.41
C LEU A 163 26.23 -3.33 -20.79
N ALA A 164 26.70 -2.38 -21.61
CA ALA A 164 26.98 -1.00 -21.19
C ALA A 164 25.75 -0.30 -20.57
N TRP A 165 24.52 -0.67 -20.93
CA TRP A 165 23.31 -0.09 -20.34
C TRP A 165 23.12 -0.45 -18.86
N GLY A 166 23.70 -1.56 -18.42
CA GLY A 166 23.66 -1.99 -17.03
C GLY A 166 24.71 -1.30 -16.16
N ASP A 167 25.66 -0.57 -16.77
CA ASP A 167 26.76 0.07 -16.07
C ASP A 167 26.42 1.54 -15.72
N PRO A 168 26.27 1.89 -14.42
CA PRO A 168 25.98 3.26 -14.01
C PRO A 168 27.12 4.25 -14.23
N ALA A 169 28.36 3.79 -14.37
CA ALA A 169 29.50 4.63 -14.69
C ALA A 169 29.48 5.09 -16.16
N VAL A 170 28.89 4.27 -17.04
CA VAL A 170 28.86 4.50 -18.50
C VAL A 170 27.56 5.17 -18.94
N VAL A 171 26.40 4.67 -18.50
CA VAL A 171 25.09 5.14 -18.98
C VAL A 171 24.32 5.86 -17.88
N VAL A 172 24.04 7.15 -18.11
CA VAL A 172 23.31 8.01 -17.17
C VAL A 172 22.15 8.72 -17.88
N PRO A 173 20.89 8.59 -17.42
CA PRO A 173 20.40 7.69 -16.38
C PRO A 173 20.09 6.29 -16.95
N ILE A 174 19.53 5.38 -16.14
CA ILE A 174 19.05 4.07 -16.63
C ILE A 174 18.13 4.28 -17.86
N PRO A 175 18.32 3.57 -18.99
CA PRO A 175 17.50 3.75 -20.18
C PRO A 175 16.01 3.48 -19.94
N CYS A 176 15.12 4.26 -20.54
CA CYS A 176 13.67 4.05 -20.41
C CYS A 176 13.23 2.66 -20.90
N GLU A 177 13.88 2.11 -21.92
CA GLU A 177 13.57 0.78 -22.42
C GLU A 177 13.80 -0.32 -21.37
N MET A 178 14.85 -0.15 -20.54
CA MET A 178 15.09 -1.01 -19.38
C MET A 178 14.01 -0.82 -18.32
N VAL A 179 13.63 0.42 -18.01
CA VAL A 179 12.51 0.73 -17.10
C VAL A 179 11.19 0.16 -17.60
N HIS A 180 11.00 0.10 -18.92
CA HIS A 180 9.80 -0.41 -19.58
C HIS A 180 9.83 -1.94 -19.79
N MET A 181 10.92 -2.64 -19.45
CA MET A 181 11.10 -4.10 -19.64
C MET A 181 10.76 -4.53 -21.07
N ALA A 182 11.45 -3.94 -22.06
CA ALA A 182 11.30 -4.23 -23.49
C ALA A 182 9.92 -3.91 -24.10
N SER A 183 9.14 -3.02 -23.46
CA SER A 183 7.90 -2.51 -24.07
C SER A 183 8.14 -1.36 -25.06
N GLY A 184 9.40 -1.11 -25.47
CA GLY A 184 9.80 0.01 -26.33
C GLY A 184 10.07 1.33 -25.60
N HIS A 185 10.39 2.38 -26.36
CA HIS A 185 10.88 3.66 -25.81
C HIS A 185 9.78 4.62 -25.32
N SER A 186 8.53 4.47 -25.77
CA SER A 186 7.44 5.39 -25.38
C SER A 186 6.90 5.08 -23.99
N CYS A 187 6.92 6.11 -23.13
CA CYS A 187 6.37 6.04 -21.76
C CYS A 187 4.84 5.90 -21.77
N GLU A 188 4.19 6.56 -22.73
CA GLU A 188 2.74 6.54 -22.93
C GLU A 188 2.28 5.16 -23.39
N TYR A 189 2.98 4.58 -24.39
CA TYR A 189 2.72 3.22 -24.82
C TYR A 189 2.94 2.22 -23.68
N HIS A 190 4.03 2.35 -22.91
CA HIS A 190 4.28 1.49 -21.76
C HIS A 190 3.15 1.57 -20.73
N ALA A 191 2.67 2.77 -20.40
CA ALA A 191 1.56 2.96 -19.47
C ALA A 191 0.25 2.29 -19.97
N VAL A 192 -0.06 2.44 -21.26
CA VAL A 192 -1.24 1.81 -21.89
C VAL A 192 -1.09 0.28 -21.93
N SER A 193 0.08 -0.23 -22.32
CA SER A 193 0.39 -1.67 -22.31
C SER A 193 0.25 -2.26 -20.90
N ARG A 194 0.79 -1.57 -19.89
CA ARG A 194 0.64 -1.93 -18.47
C ARG A 194 -0.82 -1.94 -18.03
N PHE A 195 -1.62 -0.95 -18.44
CA PHE A 195 -3.05 -0.92 -18.16
C PHE A 195 -3.73 -2.19 -18.70
N PHE A 196 -3.57 -2.54 -19.97
CA PHE A 196 -4.26 -3.70 -20.54
C PHE A 196 -3.79 -5.04 -19.95
N ARG A 197 -2.48 -5.20 -19.70
CA ARG A 197 -1.93 -6.40 -19.06
C ARG A 197 -2.47 -6.57 -17.64
N ALA A 198 -2.44 -5.50 -16.84
CA ALA A 198 -2.97 -5.49 -15.49
C ALA A 198 -4.49 -5.70 -15.45
N TRP A 199 -5.22 -5.10 -16.39
CA TRP A 199 -6.66 -5.26 -16.52
C TRP A 199 -7.02 -6.72 -16.80
N ARG A 200 -6.34 -7.38 -17.75
CA ARG A 200 -6.56 -8.80 -18.05
C ARG A 200 -6.26 -9.70 -16.85
N TRP A 201 -5.14 -9.47 -16.17
CA TRP A 201 -4.77 -10.21 -14.95
C TRP A 201 -5.79 -10.01 -13.83
N SER A 202 -6.24 -8.77 -13.62
CA SER A 202 -7.26 -8.44 -12.62
C SER A 202 -8.62 -9.02 -12.96
N MET A 203 -9.01 -9.02 -14.24
CA MET A 203 -10.26 -9.62 -14.72
C MET A 203 -10.29 -11.12 -14.46
N ALA A 204 -9.17 -11.82 -14.67
CA ALA A 204 -9.05 -13.25 -14.37
C ALA A 204 -9.29 -13.56 -12.88
N THR A 205 -9.09 -12.60 -11.98
CA THR A 205 -9.33 -12.76 -10.54
C THR A 205 -10.74 -12.33 -10.12
N TYR A 206 -11.21 -11.17 -10.58
CA TYR A 206 -12.50 -10.61 -10.12
C TYR A 206 -13.71 -11.18 -10.84
N LEU A 207 -13.59 -11.54 -12.11
CA LEU A 207 -14.72 -12.05 -12.89
C LEU A 207 -15.26 -13.38 -12.32
N PRO A 208 -14.44 -14.40 -12.03
CA PRO A 208 -14.95 -15.66 -11.46
C PRO A 208 -15.64 -15.44 -10.11
N LEU A 209 -15.07 -14.61 -9.24
CA LEU A 209 -15.62 -14.35 -7.91
C LEU A 209 -17.00 -13.65 -7.99
N THR A 210 -17.13 -12.62 -8.82
CA THR A 210 -18.39 -11.88 -8.94
C THR A 210 -19.46 -12.69 -9.68
N LEU A 211 -19.07 -13.51 -10.66
CA LEU A 211 -19.99 -14.44 -11.32
C LEU A 211 -20.48 -15.51 -10.36
N ALA A 212 -19.60 -16.10 -9.54
CA ALA A 212 -20.00 -17.06 -8.52
C ALA A 212 -21.04 -16.48 -7.54
N LEU A 213 -20.89 -15.21 -7.15
CA LEU A 213 -21.89 -14.52 -6.33
C LEU A 213 -23.20 -14.27 -7.08
N ALA A 214 -23.14 -14.00 -8.39
CA ALA A 214 -24.31 -13.82 -9.23
C ALA A 214 -25.08 -15.12 -9.49
N LEU A 215 -24.44 -16.28 -9.38
CA LEU A 215 -25.10 -17.59 -9.49
C LEU A 215 -26.06 -17.89 -8.32
N ARG A 216 -25.98 -17.16 -7.20
CA ARG A 216 -26.91 -17.32 -6.06
C ARG A 216 -28.34 -16.89 -6.40
N ASP A 217 -28.49 -15.93 -7.31
CA ASP A 217 -29.78 -15.46 -7.81
C ASP A 217 -29.63 -15.13 -9.31
N PRO A 218 -29.64 -16.16 -10.17
CA PRO A 218 -29.25 -16.03 -11.56
C PRO A 218 -30.28 -15.22 -12.35
N SER A 219 -29.85 -14.06 -12.84
CA SER A 219 -30.66 -13.22 -13.73
C SER A 219 -29.79 -12.49 -14.76
N ARG A 220 -30.35 -12.13 -15.91
CA ARG A 220 -29.65 -11.29 -16.91
C ARG A 220 -29.13 -9.99 -16.29
N LYS A 221 -29.91 -9.42 -15.35
CA LYS A 221 -29.51 -8.23 -14.57
C LYS A 221 -28.36 -8.52 -13.61
N ALA A 222 -28.35 -9.67 -12.93
CA ALA A 222 -27.25 -10.08 -12.06
C ALA A 222 -25.95 -10.32 -12.85
N PHE A 223 -26.02 -11.02 -13.98
CA PHE A 223 -24.88 -11.24 -14.86
C PHE A 223 -24.28 -9.94 -15.38
N ARG A 224 -25.11 -9.04 -15.92
CA ARG A 224 -24.66 -7.71 -16.38
C ARG A 224 -24.02 -6.90 -15.25
N ARG A 225 -24.60 -6.93 -14.06
CA ARG A 225 -24.02 -6.27 -12.87
C ARG A 225 -22.66 -6.86 -12.50
N ALA A 226 -22.51 -8.19 -12.52
CA ALA A 226 -21.24 -8.86 -12.24
C ALA A 226 -20.15 -8.48 -13.24
N LEU A 227 -20.48 -8.45 -14.54
CA LEU A 227 -19.55 -8.03 -15.60
C LEU A 227 -19.13 -6.56 -15.44
N ILE A 228 -20.08 -5.63 -15.27
CA ILE A 228 -19.78 -4.21 -15.06
C ILE A 228 -18.95 -4.01 -13.79
N SER A 229 -19.29 -4.70 -12.71
CA SER A 229 -18.57 -4.63 -11.44
C SER A 229 -17.12 -5.13 -11.58
N SER A 230 -16.93 -6.26 -12.26
CA SER A 230 -15.60 -6.81 -12.54
C SER A 230 -14.78 -5.90 -13.43
N CYS A 231 -15.34 -5.42 -14.54
CA CYS A 231 -14.66 -4.49 -15.43
C CYS A 231 -14.25 -3.21 -14.69
N ARG A 232 -15.14 -2.62 -13.88
CA ARG A 232 -14.82 -1.44 -13.08
C ARG A 232 -13.70 -1.70 -12.08
N SER A 233 -13.78 -2.80 -11.34
CA SER A 233 -12.77 -3.22 -10.35
C SER A 233 -11.40 -3.41 -11.00
N SER A 234 -11.38 -4.06 -12.16
CA SER A 234 -10.17 -4.33 -12.91
C SER A 234 -9.60 -3.07 -13.55
N SER A 235 -10.45 -2.16 -14.05
CA SER A 235 -10.01 -0.85 -14.54
C SER A 235 -9.44 0.00 -13.41
N PHE A 236 -10.02 -0.02 -12.21
CA PHE A 236 -9.46 0.65 -11.03
C PHE A 236 -8.02 0.18 -10.75
N LEU A 237 -7.80 -1.14 -10.68
CA LEU A 237 -6.47 -1.69 -10.38
C LEU A 237 -5.48 -1.50 -11.54
N ALA A 238 -5.95 -1.65 -12.77
CA ALA A 238 -5.15 -1.41 -13.96
C ALA A 238 -4.70 0.06 -14.06
N THR A 239 -5.62 1.01 -13.82
CA THR A 239 -5.28 2.44 -13.76
C THR A 239 -4.35 2.74 -12.60
N PHE A 240 -4.50 2.09 -11.44
CA PHE A 240 -3.56 2.25 -10.32
C PHE A 240 -2.13 1.93 -10.76
N ILE A 241 -1.94 0.78 -11.40
CA ILE A 241 -0.63 0.32 -11.89
C ILE A 241 -0.13 1.25 -13.00
N ALA A 242 -0.96 1.58 -13.98
CA ALA A 242 -0.59 2.45 -15.09
C ALA A 242 -0.18 3.86 -14.62
N LEU A 243 -0.92 4.45 -13.67
CA LEU A 243 -0.58 5.75 -13.08
C LEU A 243 0.72 5.70 -12.27
N PHE A 244 1.01 4.58 -11.58
CA PHE A 244 2.28 4.42 -10.89
C PHE A 244 3.45 4.46 -11.87
N TYR A 245 3.44 3.60 -12.89
CA TYR A 245 4.50 3.55 -13.91
C TYR A 245 4.61 4.86 -14.68
N TYR A 246 3.48 5.42 -15.11
CA TYR A 246 3.47 6.69 -15.81
C TYR A 246 3.99 7.83 -14.93
N GLY A 247 3.69 7.84 -13.63
CA GLY A 247 4.23 8.82 -12.69
C GLY A 247 5.74 8.75 -12.51
N VAL A 248 6.30 7.53 -12.47
CA VAL A 248 7.75 7.30 -12.49
C VAL A 248 8.37 7.88 -13.77
N CYS A 249 7.78 7.59 -14.93
CA CYS A 249 8.29 8.11 -16.20
C CYS A 249 8.08 9.62 -16.36
N LEU A 250 6.97 10.16 -15.88
CA LEU A 250 6.61 11.59 -15.98
C LEU A 250 7.68 12.46 -15.30
N SER A 251 8.06 12.08 -14.08
CA SER A 251 9.13 12.75 -13.33
C SER A 251 10.49 12.51 -13.98
N ARG A 252 10.78 11.31 -14.48
CA ARG A 252 12.06 10.97 -15.12
C ARG A 252 12.33 11.70 -16.43
N THR A 253 11.34 11.78 -17.33
CA THR A 253 11.56 12.16 -18.74
C THR A 253 10.91 13.48 -19.14
N ARG A 254 9.79 13.86 -18.53
CA ARG A 254 9.03 15.06 -18.95
C ARG A 254 9.23 16.23 -18.02
N ILE A 255 9.12 16.02 -16.71
CA ILE A 255 9.20 17.09 -15.71
C ILE A 255 10.64 17.29 -15.27
N GLY A 256 11.32 16.20 -14.86
CA GLY A 256 12.66 16.23 -14.30
C GLY A 256 13.70 16.99 -15.11
N PRO A 257 13.88 16.69 -16.42
CA PRO A 257 14.85 17.39 -17.25
C PRO A 257 14.56 18.89 -17.44
N ARG A 258 13.32 19.33 -17.24
CA ARG A 258 12.92 20.75 -17.33
C ARG A 258 13.15 21.51 -16.03
N LEU A 259 13.44 20.82 -14.93
CA LEU A 259 13.79 21.48 -13.66
C LEU A 259 15.24 22.01 -13.71
N PRO A 260 15.59 23.04 -12.92
CA PRO A 260 16.94 23.63 -12.93
C PRO A 260 18.05 22.59 -12.69
N GLY A 261 18.94 22.36 -13.65
CA GLY A 261 19.96 21.30 -13.51
C GLY A 261 19.42 19.87 -13.64
N GLY A 262 18.22 19.68 -14.22
CA GLY A 262 17.57 18.38 -14.44
C GLY A 262 18.37 17.39 -15.30
N THR A 263 19.34 17.89 -16.07
CA THR A 263 20.24 17.09 -16.91
C THR A 263 21.53 16.69 -16.21
N THR A 264 21.83 17.25 -15.04
CA THR A 264 23.04 16.91 -14.27
C THR A 264 22.96 15.47 -13.71
N ILE A 265 24.12 14.85 -13.53
CA ILE A 265 24.24 13.50 -12.96
C ILE A 265 23.63 13.46 -11.56
N GLU A 266 23.92 14.45 -10.72
CA GLU A 266 23.39 14.55 -9.35
C GLU A 266 21.86 14.62 -9.33
N ARG A 267 21.26 15.43 -10.22
CA ARG A 267 19.80 15.53 -10.27
C ARG A 267 19.17 14.24 -10.79
N ARG A 268 19.78 13.57 -11.77
CA ARG A 268 19.35 12.25 -12.26
C ARG A 268 19.44 11.18 -11.17
N GLN A 269 20.50 11.21 -10.36
CA GLN A 269 20.66 10.34 -9.19
C GLN A 269 19.53 10.59 -8.19
N HIS A 270 19.24 11.85 -7.84
CA HIS A 270 18.16 12.16 -6.89
C HIS A 270 16.77 11.81 -7.46
N MET A 271 16.58 11.87 -8.78
CA MET A 271 15.34 11.45 -9.42
C MET A 271 15.08 9.95 -9.24
N ASP A 272 16.04 9.13 -9.65
CA ASP A 272 15.95 7.66 -9.56
C ASP A 272 16.06 7.15 -8.12
N GLY A 273 16.77 7.90 -7.28
CA GLY A 273 16.92 7.61 -5.85
C GLY A 273 15.66 7.87 -5.02
N GLY A 274 14.56 8.38 -5.58
CA GLY A 274 13.31 8.47 -4.82
C GLY A 274 12.20 9.33 -5.40
N ILE A 275 12.52 10.44 -6.07
CA ILE A 275 11.48 11.35 -6.58
C ILE A 275 10.59 10.63 -7.61
N CYS A 276 11.17 9.80 -8.46
CA CYS A 276 10.41 9.11 -9.48
C CYS A 276 9.40 8.12 -8.87
N VAL A 277 9.86 7.27 -7.96
CA VAL A 277 9.00 6.34 -7.22
C VAL A 277 7.96 7.10 -6.40
N GLY A 278 8.34 8.19 -5.74
CA GLY A 278 7.44 9.05 -4.96
C GLY A 278 6.33 9.68 -5.81
N THR A 279 6.66 10.10 -7.03
CA THR A 279 5.68 10.64 -7.99
C THR A 279 4.68 9.55 -8.41
N GLY A 280 5.16 8.33 -8.67
CA GLY A 280 4.30 7.17 -8.89
C GLY A 280 3.36 6.89 -7.72
N CYS A 281 3.89 6.91 -6.49
CA CYS A 281 3.12 6.72 -5.24
C CYS A 281 2.03 7.79 -5.06
N LEU A 282 2.33 9.05 -5.40
CA LEU A 282 1.40 10.16 -5.29
C LEU A 282 0.25 10.08 -6.30
N LEU A 283 0.53 9.60 -7.52
CA LEU A 283 -0.44 9.55 -8.61
C LEU A 283 -1.33 8.29 -8.60
N CYS A 284 -0.78 7.12 -8.25
CA CYS A 284 -1.47 5.84 -8.40
C CYS A 284 -2.79 5.77 -7.63
N GLY A 285 -2.82 6.38 -6.44
CA GLY A 285 -3.96 6.40 -5.54
C GLY A 285 -5.25 7.00 -6.13
N TRP A 286 -5.13 7.92 -7.09
CA TRP A 286 -6.30 8.60 -7.67
C TRP A 286 -7.17 7.69 -8.55
N SER A 287 -6.68 6.51 -8.92
CA SER A 287 -7.48 5.51 -9.66
C SER A 287 -8.76 5.11 -8.94
N ILE A 288 -8.83 5.28 -7.61
CA ILE A 288 -10.00 4.98 -6.78
C ILE A 288 -11.26 5.72 -7.21
N LEU A 289 -11.12 6.82 -7.96
CA LEU A 289 -12.25 7.57 -8.54
C LEU A 289 -13.02 6.74 -9.59
N ILE A 290 -12.41 5.70 -10.18
CA ILE A 290 -13.11 4.75 -11.06
C ILE A 290 -14.14 3.92 -10.29
N GLU A 291 -13.89 3.69 -9.00
CA GLU A 291 -14.77 2.88 -8.16
C GLU A 291 -16.03 3.62 -7.72
N THR A 292 -17.04 2.86 -7.31
CA THR A 292 -18.28 3.38 -6.73
C THR A 292 -18.05 3.93 -5.32
N GLU A 293 -18.75 5.00 -4.93
CA GLU A 293 -18.56 5.64 -3.61
C GLU A 293 -18.67 4.65 -2.43
N SER A 294 -19.61 3.69 -2.50
CA SER A 294 -19.72 2.67 -1.46
C SER A 294 -18.50 1.75 -1.39
N ARG A 295 -17.83 1.48 -2.51
CA ARG A 295 -16.64 0.62 -2.53
C ARG A 295 -15.36 1.40 -2.22
N ARG A 296 -15.30 2.69 -2.56
CA ARG A 296 -14.16 3.58 -2.22
C ARG A 296 -13.90 3.60 -0.72
N LYS A 297 -14.93 3.79 0.10
CA LYS A 297 -14.81 3.75 1.58
C LYS A 297 -14.32 2.40 2.09
N ASP A 298 -14.81 1.29 1.53
CA ASP A 298 -14.41 -0.07 1.94
C ASP A 298 -12.94 -0.33 1.59
N ILE A 299 -12.51 0.04 0.39
CA ILE A 299 -11.12 -0.10 -0.06
C ILE A 299 -10.20 0.83 0.76
N ALA A 300 -10.59 2.09 0.99
CA ALA A 300 -9.83 3.03 1.79
C ALA A 300 -9.58 2.50 3.21
N LEU A 301 -10.64 2.02 3.88
CA LEU A 301 -10.56 1.45 5.23
C LEU A 301 -9.86 0.09 5.27
N PHE A 302 -9.78 -0.62 4.14
CA PHE A 302 -8.96 -1.83 4.01
C PHE A 302 -7.46 -1.50 3.88
N VAL A 303 -7.09 -0.45 3.14
CA VAL A 303 -5.68 -0.09 2.91
C VAL A 303 -5.09 0.73 4.06
N ALA A 304 -5.87 1.62 4.67
CA ALA A 304 -5.43 2.49 5.78
C ALA A 304 -4.69 1.77 6.93
N PRO A 305 -5.17 0.65 7.50
CA PRO A 305 -4.44 -0.03 8.58
C PRO A 305 -3.10 -0.60 8.12
N ARG A 306 -3.01 -1.02 6.85
CA ARG A 306 -1.75 -1.50 6.27
C ARG A 306 -0.77 -0.35 6.07
N ALA A 307 -1.25 0.83 5.68
CA ALA A 307 -0.45 2.04 5.59
C ALA A 307 0.07 2.48 6.97
N MET A 308 -0.75 2.43 8.02
CA MET A 308 -0.26 2.71 9.38
C MET A 308 0.83 1.71 9.82
N ALA A 309 0.72 0.45 9.38
CA ALA A 309 1.73 -0.57 9.65
C ALA A 309 3.08 -0.30 8.97
N THR A 310 3.14 0.58 7.97
CA THR A 310 4.41 0.95 7.32
C THR A 310 5.15 2.06 8.07
N VAL A 311 4.44 2.82 8.91
CA VAL A 311 5.00 3.91 9.70
C VAL A 311 5.40 3.43 11.10
N LEU A 312 4.66 2.44 11.63
CA LEU A 312 4.89 1.90 12.97
C LEU A 312 5.78 0.64 12.95
N PRO A 313 6.56 0.40 14.02
CA PRO A 313 7.40 -0.79 14.11
C PRO A 313 6.53 -2.06 14.25
N ARG A 314 6.72 -3.03 13.34
CA ARG A 314 6.04 -4.33 13.40
C ARG A 314 6.46 -5.20 14.58
N ARG A 315 7.72 -5.08 14.99
CA ARG A 315 8.29 -5.78 16.15
C ARG A 315 8.78 -4.74 17.14
N TYR A 316 8.47 -4.96 18.41
CA TYR A 316 8.92 -4.11 19.49
C TYR A 316 9.09 -4.94 20.77
N SER A 317 9.70 -4.35 21.78
CA SER A 317 10.06 -5.02 23.03
C SER A 317 8.82 -5.39 23.86
N LEU A 318 8.86 -6.54 24.55
CA LEU A 318 7.71 -7.08 25.29
C LEU A 318 7.21 -6.17 26.42
N ASP A 319 8.09 -5.38 27.03
CA ASP A 319 7.77 -4.39 28.07
C ASP A 319 6.75 -3.34 27.59
N LYS A 320 6.65 -3.11 26.28
CA LYS A 320 5.71 -2.11 25.71
C LYS A 320 4.39 -2.74 25.25
N GLN A 321 4.20 -4.05 25.40
CA GLN A 321 3.02 -4.76 24.89
C GLN A 321 1.71 -4.25 25.53
N TRP A 322 1.76 -3.74 26.75
CA TRP A 322 0.60 -3.13 27.41
C TRP A 322 0.03 -1.95 26.64
N ARG A 323 0.88 -1.18 25.92
CA ARG A 323 0.45 -0.03 25.11
C ARG A 323 -0.45 -0.50 23.97
N GLU A 324 -0.06 -1.56 23.29
CA GLU A 324 -0.87 -2.17 22.23
C GLU A 324 -2.21 -2.68 22.78
N ARG A 325 -2.19 -3.38 23.92
CA ARG A 325 -3.41 -3.89 24.57
C ARG A 325 -4.37 -2.78 24.95
N LEU A 326 -3.85 -1.70 25.53
CA LEU A 326 -4.65 -0.53 25.93
C LEU A 326 -5.29 0.13 24.72
N ILE A 327 -4.49 0.41 23.69
CA ILE A 327 -4.97 1.07 22.46
C ILE A 327 -6.00 0.20 21.75
N PHE A 328 -5.77 -1.12 21.66
CA PHE A 328 -6.75 -2.05 21.09
C PHE A 328 -8.05 -2.02 21.87
N ALA A 329 -7.99 -2.17 23.20
CA ALA A 329 -9.18 -2.18 24.05
C ALA A 329 -9.98 -0.86 23.95
N ALA A 330 -9.30 0.28 23.98
CA ALA A 330 -9.94 1.60 23.83
C ALA A 330 -10.57 1.76 22.44
N SER A 331 -9.85 1.39 21.37
CA SER A 331 -10.35 1.49 20.00
C SER A 331 -11.56 0.57 19.77
N THR A 332 -11.52 -0.64 20.28
CA THR A 332 -12.66 -1.56 20.24
C THR A 332 -13.83 -1.01 21.05
N ALA A 333 -13.61 -0.46 22.25
CA ALA A 333 -14.67 0.14 23.04
C ALA A 333 -15.40 1.25 22.25
N VAL A 334 -14.66 2.18 21.63
CA VAL A 334 -15.24 3.24 20.78
C VAL A 334 -16.11 2.66 19.67
N VAL A 335 -15.60 1.65 18.94
CA VAL A 335 -16.36 1.04 17.84
C VAL A 335 -17.63 0.37 18.35
N PHE A 336 -17.56 -0.40 19.44
CA PHE A 336 -18.71 -1.12 19.97
C PHE A 336 -19.75 -0.17 20.60
N THR A 337 -19.33 0.86 21.34
CA THR A 337 -20.23 1.91 21.83
C THR A 337 -20.96 2.59 20.66
N CYS A 338 -20.26 2.90 19.58
CA CYS A 338 -20.88 3.47 18.38
C CYS A 338 -21.87 2.51 17.72
N VAL A 339 -21.60 1.19 17.69
CA VAL A 339 -22.55 0.21 17.14
C VAL A 339 -23.83 0.17 17.97
N SER A 340 -23.72 0.24 19.29
CA SER A 340 -24.86 0.23 20.21
C SER A 340 -25.70 1.51 20.13
N GLU A 341 -25.05 2.69 20.06
CA GLU A 341 -25.75 3.98 20.07
C GLU A 341 -26.21 4.43 18.67
N ASN A 342 -25.38 4.20 17.64
CA ASN A 342 -25.65 4.65 16.27
C ASN A 342 -25.02 3.69 15.25
N PRO A 343 -25.66 2.53 14.99
CA PRO A 343 -25.08 1.47 14.14
C PRO A 343 -24.80 1.93 12.70
N ASP A 344 -25.56 2.91 12.18
CA ASP A 344 -25.41 3.42 10.82
C ASP A 344 -24.16 4.32 10.65
N ARG A 345 -23.54 4.76 11.74
CA ARG A 345 -22.29 5.53 11.72
C ARG A 345 -21.09 4.66 11.35
N VAL A 346 -21.10 3.37 11.66
CA VAL A 346 -20.01 2.46 11.29
C VAL A 346 -20.08 2.17 9.80
N ARG A 347 -19.13 2.71 9.03
CA ARG A 347 -19.19 2.69 7.57
C ARG A 347 -18.80 1.32 6.98
N GLY A 348 -19.31 1.01 5.79
CA GLY A 348 -18.80 -0.10 4.97
C GLY A 348 -19.32 -1.49 5.33
N VAL A 349 -18.72 -2.52 4.74
CA VAL A 349 -19.11 -3.93 4.93
C VAL A 349 -19.01 -4.35 6.40
N PHE A 350 -17.96 -3.91 7.10
CA PHE A 350 -17.79 -4.22 8.52
C PHE A 350 -18.93 -3.65 9.39
N GLY A 351 -19.41 -2.44 9.09
CA GLY A 351 -20.57 -1.88 9.81
C GLY A 351 -21.85 -2.68 9.57
N LYS A 352 -22.10 -3.10 8.33
CA LYS A 352 -23.24 -3.97 7.99
C LYS A 352 -23.18 -5.30 8.74
N LEU A 353 -21.99 -5.90 8.83
CA LEU A 353 -21.78 -7.15 9.57
C LEU A 353 -22.02 -6.96 11.07
N LEU A 354 -21.48 -5.90 11.67
CA LEU A 354 -21.72 -5.60 13.08
C LEU A 354 -23.20 -5.36 13.37
N LYS A 355 -23.88 -4.58 12.54
CA LYS A 355 -25.33 -4.37 12.66
C LYS A 355 -26.10 -5.69 12.61
N MET A 356 -25.73 -6.62 11.71
CA MET A 356 -26.36 -7.94 11.63
C MET A 356 -26.13 -8.80 12.87
N VAL A 357 -24.94 -8.72 13.48
CA VAL A 357 -24.59 -9.49 14.67
C VAL A 357 -25.28 -8.94 15.93
N PHE A 358 -25.39 -7.60 16.05
CA PHE A 358 -25.97 -6.91 17.21
C PHE A 358 -27.48 -6.66 17.13
N SER A 359 -28.09 -6.85 15.96
CA SER A 359 -29.54 -6.80 15.76
C SER A 359 -30.23 -8.15 16.03
N LYS A 360 -29.45 -9.17 16.38
CA LYS A 360 -29.93 -10.42 16.98
C LYS A 360 -29.73 -10.33 18.48
#